data_AF-A8ZPY1-F1
#
_entry.id   AF-A8ZPY1-F1
#
_cell.length_a   1.000
_cell.length_b   1.000
_cell.length_c   1.000
_cell.angle_alpha   90.00
_cell.angle_beta   90.00
_cell.angle_gamma   90.00
#
_symmetry.space_group_name_H-M   'P 1'
#
loop_
_entity.id
_entity.type
_entity.pdbx_description
1 polymer ?
#
loop_
_entity_poly.entity_id
_entity_poly.type
_entity_poly.pdbx_seq_one_letter_code
_entity_poly.pdbx_strand_id
1 'polypeptide(L)'
;MKQGLTLVEMAQAVQDQAEAKRDFVADTRTLEMNPDGSITVESEEVEETFTTTEHTHGQISQRLSIPLKYYRRMQSSAPQLLAENVNHWFNTNPERRMIRTLDGSARAFLSDRYRRVDNFEIAETVLPVLAEFGPGLKIMSVGLTDSRLYIKAVNERVQLDVRKGDAVQAGVVISNSEIGLGSIRIEPLVYRLVCLNGMISQDYSFRGN
;
A
#
# COMPACT_ATOMS: atom_id res chain seq x y z
N MET A 1 17.93 -13.25 7.87
CA MET A 1 16.54 -13.18 7.36
C MET A 1 15.69 -12.60 8.47
N LYS A 2 15.06 -11.44 8.30
CA LYS A 2 14.02 -11.03 9.26
C LYS A 2 12.88 -12.03 9.09
N GLN A 3 12.63 -12.86 10.10
CA GLN A 3 11.43 -13.69 10.14
C GLN A 3 10.25 -12.73 9.96
N GLY A 4 9.56 -12.82 8.82
CA GLY A 4 8.33 -12.09 8.58
C GLY A 4 7.22 -12.59 9.51
N LEU A 5 6.08 -11.90 9.49
CA LEU A 5 4.88 -12.35 10.20
C LEU A 5 4.52 -13.77 9.75
N THR A 6 3.99 -14.58 10.66
CA THR A 6 3.29 -15.80 10.27
C THR A 6 2.05 -15.45 9.44
N LEU A 7 1.51 -16.43 8.73
CA LEU A 7 0.29 -16.23 7.93
C LEU A 7 -0.89 -15.76 8.79
N VAL A 8 -1.01 -16.32 9.99
CA VAL A 8 -2.06 -15.99 10.96
C VAL A 8 -1.86 -14.58 11.53
N GLU A 9 -0.63 -14.23 11.94
CA GLU A 9 -0.34 -12.88 12.43
C GLU A 9 -0.54 -11.82 11.34
N MET A 10 -0.23 -12.13 10.08
CA MET A 10 -0.54 -11.21 8.98
C MET A 10 -2.04 -11.10 8.74
N ALA A 11 -2.77 -12.20 8.73
CA ALA A 11 -4.23 -12.16 8.55
C ALA A 11 -4.88 -11.31 9.65
N GLN A 12 -4.46 -11.48 10.91
CA GLN A 12 -4.91 -10.65 12.02
C GLN A 12 -4.53 -9.18 11.82
N ALA A 13 -3.26 -8.89 11.49
CA ALA A 13 -2.83 -7.50 11.29
C ALA A 13 -3.54 -6.80 10.13
N VAL A 14 -3.87 -7.53 9.06
CA VAL A 14 -4.64 -7.00 7.93
C VAL A 14 -6.10 -6.78 8.34
N GLN A 15 -6.68 -7.66 9.14
CA GLN A 15 -8.02 -7.48 9.71
C GLN A 15 -8.08 -6.26 10.63
N ASP A 16 -7.13 -6.11 11.56
CA ASP A 16 -7.06 -4.97 12.47
C ASP A 16 -6.95 -3.65 11.68
N GLN A 17 -6.13 -3.62 10.62
CA GLN A 17 -6.04 -2.45 9.73
C GLN A 17 -7.35 -2.18 9.00
N ALA A 18 -8.07 -3.21 8.56
CA ALA A 18 -9.35 -3.05 7.88
C ALA A 18 -10.42 -2.46 8.81
N GLU A 19 -10.43 -2.86 10.09
CA GLU A 19 -11.35 -2.33 11.10
C GLU A 19 -11.03 -0.87 11.50
N ALA A 20 -9.74 -0.50 11.54
CA ALA A 20 -9.30 0.85 11.90
C ALA A 20 -9.30 1.84 10.72
N LYS A 21 -9.22 1.36 9.48
CA LYS A 21 -9.13 2.20 8.28
C LYS A 21 -10.45 2.91 8.01
N ARG A 22 -10.35 4.21 7.68
CA ARG A 22 -11.48 4.99 7.17
C ARG A 22 -11.08 5.73 5.89
N ASP A 23 -11.94 5.63 4.87
CA ASP A 23 -11.74 6.34 3.60
C ASP A 23 -12.77 7.45 3.48
N PHE A 24 -12.29 8.69 3.31
CA PHE A 24 -13.13 9.86 3.10
C PHE A 24 -13.06 10.29 1.65
N VAL A 25 -14.18 10.29 0.94
CA VAL A 25 -14.22 10.83 -0.43
C VAL A 25 -14.86 12.20 -0.41
N ALA A 26 -14.02 13.23 -0.51
CA ALA A 26 -14.40 14.63 -0.34
C ALA A 26 -14.02 15.46 -1.58
N ASP A 27 -14.69 16.60 -1.74
CA ASP A 27 -14.23 17.65 -2.65
C ASP A 27 -13.03 18.35 -2.00
N THR A 28 -12.02 18.77 -2.75
CA THR A 28 -10.84 19.43 -2.14
C THR A 28 -11.19 20.72 -1.41
N ARG A 29 -12.32 21.37 -1.71
CA ARG A 29 -12.81 22.55 -0.96
C ARG A 29 -13.24 22.22 0.47
N THR A 30 -13.56 20.97 0.74
CA THR A 30 -13.91 20.48 2.08
C THR A 30 -12.69 19.90 2.80
N LEU A 31 -11.48 20.13 2.27
CA LEU A 31 -10.22 19.75 2.87
C LEU A 31 -9.43 21.00 3.24
N GLU A 32 -8.92 21.03 4.46
CA GLU A 32 -8.05 22.11 4.92
C GLU A 32 -6.72 21.54 5.41
N MET A 33 -5.61 22.03 4.84
CA MET A 33 -4.29 21.81 5.40
C MET A 33 -4.03 22.83 6.50
N ASN A 34 -3.77 22.35 7.70
CA ASN A 34 -3.38 23.17 8.83
C ASN A 34 -1.88 23.53 8.75
N PRO A 35 -1.42 24.59 9.45
CA PRO A 35 -0.01 24.96 9.47
C PRO A 35 0.93 23.86 9.96
N ASP A 36 0.49 22.98 10.85
CA ASP A 36 1.29 21.84 11.31
C ASP A 36 1.41 20.70 10.26
N GLY A 37 0.76 20.85 9.10
CA GLY A 37 0.75 19.87 8.01
C GLY A 37 -0.36 18.81 8.13
N SER A 38 -1.14 18.82 9.21
CA SER A 38 -2.33 17.96 9.33
C SER A 38 -3.41 18.38 8.32
N ILE A 39 -4.33 17.46 8.02
CA ILE A 39 -5.47 17.72 7.13
C ILE A 39 -6.76 17.54 7.91
N THR A 40 -7.56 18.59 7.93
CA THR A 40 -8.95 18.55 8.37
C THR A 40 -9.84 18.20 7.18
N VAL A 41 -10.74 17.23 7.39
CA VAL A 41 -11.82 16.90 6.44
C VAL A 41 -13.10 17.45 7.06
N GLU A 42 -13.73 18.43 6.39
CA GLU A 42 -14.96 19.08 6.82
C GLU A 42 -16.14 18.65 5.93
N SER A 43 -16.85 17.61 6.33
CA SER A 43 -18.06 17.16 5.63
C SER A 43 -19.32 17.55 6.42
N GLU A 44 -20.49 17.47 5.79
CA GLU A 44 -21.78 17.75 6.47
C GLU A 44 -22.01 16.90 7.73
N GLU A 45 -21.35 15.74 7.83
CA GLU A 45 -21.54 14.76 8.91
C GLU A 45 -20.35 14.69 9.89
N VAL A 46 -19.15 15.11 9.47
CA VAL A 46 -17.89 14.90 10.21
C VAL A 46 -16.91 16.04 9.93
N GLU A 47 -16.39 16.64 11.00
CA GLU A 47 -15.18 17.45 11.02
C GLU A 47 -14.10 16.68 11.79
N GLU A 48 -13.09 16.17 11.09
CA GLU A 48 -12.02 15.38 11.71
C GLU A 48 -10.65 15.76 11.15
N THR A 49 -9.68 15.92 12.05
CA THR A 49 -8.30 16.29 11.71
C THR A 49 -7.38 15.08 11.80
N PHE A 50 -6.59 14.86 10.76
CA PHE A 50 -5.65 13.76 10.66
C PHE A 50 -4.22 14.26 10.54
N THR A 51 -3.31 13.62 11.28
CA THR A 51 -1.87 13.80 11.02
C THR A 51 -1.54 13.32 9.60
N THR A 52 -0.56 13.93 8.95
CA THR A 52 -0.27 13.63 7.54
C THR A 52 1.07 12.92 7.40
N THR A 53 1.09 11.79 6.71
CA THR A 53 2.35 11.11 6.40
C THR A 53 3.15 11.86 5.33
N GLU A 54 4.48 11.67 5.31
CA GLU A 54 5.36 12.19 4.25
C GLU A 54 4.91 11.75 2.84
N HIS A 55 4.33 10.55 2.75
CA HIS A 55 3.82 10.03 1.50
C HIS A 55 2.61 10.85 1.00
N THR A 56 1.66 11.14 1.90
CA THR A 56 0.50 11.99 1.60
C THR A 56 0.93 13.40 1.20
N HIS A 57 1.89 14.01 1.92
CA HIS A 57 2.48 15.30 1.53
C HIS A 57 3.08 15.25 0.11
N GLY A 58 3.81 14.17 -0.22
CA GLY A 58 4.33 13.93 -1.56
C GLY A 58 3.24 13.86 -2.64
N GLN A 59 2.14 13.17 -2.36
CA GLN A 59 0.99 13.06 -3.28
C GLN A 59 0.30 14.41 -3.50
N ILE A 60 0.11 15.20 -2.44
CA ILE A 60 -0.47 16.55 -2.55
C ILE A 60 0.45 17.47 -3.35
N SER A 61 1.74 17.49 -3.02
CA SER A 61 2.77 18.23 -3.74
C SER A 61 2.74 17.89 -5.24
N GLN A 62 2.73 16.61 -5.60
CA GLN A 62 2.66 16.16 -6.97
C GLN A 62 1.36 16.59 -7.64
N ARG A 63 0.20 16.40 -6.98
CA ARG A 63 -1.10 16.71 -7.56
C ARG A 63 -1.29 18.19 -7.83
N LEU A 64 -0.81 19.04 -6.93
CA LEU A 64 -0.87 20.49 -7.04
C LEU A 64 0.27 21.07 -7.89
N SER A 65 1.17 20.22 -8.42
CA SER A 65 2.35 20.64 -9.17
C SER A 65 3.28 21.59 -8.39
N ILE A 66 3.29 21.49 -7.06
CA ILE A 66 4.21 22.23 -6.19
C ILE A 66 5.51 21.41 -6.10
N PRO A 67 6.69 21.94 -6.47
CA PRO A 67 7.93 21.18 -6.40
C PRO A 67 8.21 20.66 -4.98
N LEU A 68 8.41 19.35 -4.83
CA LEU A 68 8.53 18.69 -3.52
C LEU A 68 9.64 19.29 -2.62
N LYS A 69 10.77 19.68 -3.21
CA LYS A 69 11.85 20.34 -2.47
C LYS A 69 11.39 21.66 -1.86
N TYR A 70 10.58 22.43 -2.59
CA TYR A 70 10.04 23.69 -2.10
C TYR A 70 8.92 23.45 -1.08
N TYR A 71 8.05 22.48 -1.35
CA TYR A 71 7.02 22.02 -0.40
C TYR A 71 7.62 21.73 0.98
N ARG A 72 8.65 20.87 1.03
CA ARG A 72 9.34 20.50 2.28
C ARG A 72 10.05 21.67 2.95
N ARG A 73 10.59 22.61 2.17
CA ARG A 73 11.16 23.84 2.73
C ARG A 73 10.10 24.69 3.42
N MET A 74 8.92 24.83 2.83
CA MET A 74 7.81 25.53 3.47
C MET A 74 7.32 24.77 4.70
N GLN A 75 7.17 23.45 4.62
CA GLN A 75 6.78 22.60 5.74
C GLN A 75 7.64 22.83 6.99
N SER A 76 8.97 22.95 6.82
CA SER A 76 9.89 23.15 7.95
C SER A 76 10.09 24.62 8.35
N SER A 77 10.08 25.54 7.39
CA SER A 77 10.57 26.92 7.59
C SER A 77 9.50 28.00 7.44
N ALA A 78 8.36 27.67 6.82
CA ALA A 78 7.23 28.57 6.60
C ALA A 78 5.89 27.79 6.55
N PRO A 79 5.51 27.11 7.64
CA PRO A 79 4.34 26.22 7.67
C PRO A 79 3.02 26.92 7.31
N GLN A 80 2.82 28.17 7.72
CA GLN A 80 1.65 28.95 7.36
C GLN A 80 1.54 29.17 5.85
N LEU A 81 2.67 29.49 5.20
CA LEU A 81 2.73 29.65 3.75
C LEU A 81 2.43 28.34 3.01
N LEU A 82 2.84 27.20 3.57
CA LEU A 82 2.51 25.90 3.01
C LEU A 82 0.99 25.67 3.02
N ALA A 83 0.36 25.84 4.19
CA ALA A 83 -1.07 25.67 4.38
C ALA A 83 -1.87 26.58 3.44
N GLU A 84 -1.57 27.88 3.43
CA GLU A 84 -2.22 28.85 2.54
C GLU A 84 -2.08 28.47 1.06
N ASN A 85 -0.89 28.05 0.62
CA ASN A 85 -0.64 27.68 -0.77
C ASN A 85 -1.43 26.42 -1.15
N VAL A 86 -1.41 25.37 -0.32
CA VAL A 86 -2.18 24.14 -0.58
C VAL A 86 -3.68 24.43 -0.60
N ASN A 87 -4.19 25.15 0.40
CA ASN A 87 -5.62 25.48 0.51
C ASN A 87 -6.07 26.37 -0.65
N HIS A 88 -5.22 27.31 -1.12
CA HIS A 88 -5.51 28.12 -2.30
C HIS A 88 -5.75 27.24 -3.54
N TRP A 89 -4.91 26.24 -3.80
CA TRP A 89 -5.08 25.36 -4.96
C TRP A 89 -6.24 24.38 -4.82
N PHE A 90 -6.48 23.87 -3.60
CA PHE A 90 -7.66 23.06 -3.30
C PHE A 90 -8.97 23.78 -3.63
N ASN A 91 -9.02 25.10 -3.40
CA ASN A 91 -10.17 25.94 -3.69
C ASN A 91 -10.23 26.41 -5.15
N THR A 92 -9.09 26.73 -5.76
CA THR A 92 -9.03 27.29 -7.12
C THR A 92 -9.32 26.23 -8.18
N ASN A 93 -8.84 25.00 -7.99
CA ASN A 93 -9.02 23.88 -8.91
C ASN A 93 -9.68 22.71 -8.19
N PRO A 94 -10.97 22.83 -7.81
CA PRO A 94 -11.63 21.84 -6.99
C PRO A 94 -11.77 20.51 -7.71
N GLU A 95 -11.58 19.43 -6.98
CA GLU A 95 -11.76 18.08 -7.49
C GLU A 95 -12.15 17.10 -6.39
N ARG A 96 -12.72 15.96 -6.78
CA ARG A 96 -12.98 14.87 -5.84
C ARG A 96 -11.74 14.04 -5.58
N ARG A 97 -11.45 13.84 -4.30
CA ARG A 97 -10.30 13.09 -3.80
C ARG A 97 -10.70 12.18 -2.66
N MET A 98 -9.97 11.08 -2.55
CA MET A 98 -10.07 10.16 -1.42
C MET A 98 -8.91 10.42 -0.48
N ILE A 99 -9.21 10.62 0.80
CA ILE A 99 -8.25 10.61 1.89
C ILE A 99 -8.38 9.26 2.59
N ARG A 100 -7.31 8.46 2.54
CA ARG A 100 -7.24 7.20 3.26
C ARG A 100 -6.57 7.43 4.60
N THR A 101 -7.25 7.06 5.68
CA THR A 101 -6.75 7.20 7.04
C THR A 101 -6.57 5.85 7.72
N LEU A 102 -5.60 5.77 8.61
CA LEU A 102 -5.38 4.64 9.51
C LEU A 102 -4.90 5.22 10.84
N ASP A 103 -5.53 4.84 11.94
CA ASP A 103 -5.15 5.23 13.31
C ASP A 103 -4.92 6.74 13.49
N GLY A 104 -5.83 7.57 12.96
CA GLY A 104 -5.75 9.04 13.06
C GLY A 104 -4.71 9.69 12.15
N SER A 105 -4.14 8.95 11.21
CA SER A 105 -3.19 9.46 10.21
C SER A 105 -3.71 9.33 8.79
N ALA A 106 -3.73 10.44 8.05
CA ALA A 106 -3.91 10.47 6.61
C ALA A 106 -2.64 9.93 5.93
N ARG A 107 -2.72 8.67 5.50
CA ARG A 107 -1.62 7.93 4.88
C ARG A 107 -1.61 7.99 3.36
N ALA A 108 -2.69 8.47 2.74
CA ALA A 108 -2.70 8.76 1.31
C ALA A 108 -3.74 9.79 0.86
N PHE A 109 -3.38 10.52 -0.21
CA PHE A 109 -4.20 11.48 -0.95
C PHE A 109 -4.35 11.01 -2.40
N LEU A 110 -5.56 10.63 -2.78
CA LEU A 110 -5.76 9.68 -3.86
C LEU A 110 -6.94 10.05 -4.77
N SER A 111 -6.97 9.57 -6.01
CA SER A 111 -8.16 9.72 -6.87
C SER A 111 -9.32 8.87 -6.37
N ASP A 112 -10.55 9.35 -6.52
CA ASP A 112 -11.79 8.62 -6.21
C ASP A 112 -12.15 7.56 -7.27
N ARG A 113 -11.63 7.69 -8.50
CA ARG A 113 -11.90 6.76 -9.62
C ARG A 113 -11.16 5.43 -9.57
N TYR A 114 -10.12 5.29 -8.76
CA TYR A 114 -9.27 4.10 -8.80
C TYR A 114 -9.86 3.03 -7.87
N ARG A 115 -10.32 1.91 -8.46
CA ARG A 115 -10.86 0.74 -7.75
C ARG A 115 -9.72 0.00 -7.05
N ARG A 116 -9.36 0.48 -5.86
CA ARG A 116 -8.32 -0.14 -5.03
C ARG A 116 -8.82 -1.48 -4.53
N VAL A 117 -8.02 -2.50 -4.76
CA VAL A 117 -8.18 -3.78 -4.08
C VAL A 117 -7.57 -3.62 -2.69
N ASP A 118 -8.40 -3.83 -1.67
CA ASP A 118 -8.00 -3.76 -0.27
C ASP A 118 -6.99 -4.87 0.06
N ASN A 119 -6.03 -4.62 0.94
CA ASN A 119 -5.14 -5.67 1.41
C ASN A 119 -5.91 -6.83 2.08
N PHE A 120 -6.99 -6.53 2.79
CA PHE A 120 -7.90 -7.50 3.39
C PHE A 120 -8.63 -8.31 2.33
N GLU A 121 -9.23 -7.67 1.33
CA GLU A 121 -9.87 -8.37 0.21
C GLU A 121 -8.89 -9.29 -0.53
N ILE A 122 -7.63 -8.84 -0.71
CA ILE A 122 -6.57 -9.66 -1.29
C ILE A 122 -6.29 -10.87 -0.41
N ALA A 123 -6.08 -10.67 0.89
CA ALA A 123 -5.81 -11.77 1.81
C ALA A 123 -6.99 -12.76 1.83
N GLU A 124 -8.22 -12.28 1.96
CA GLU A 124 -9.43 -13.10 1.96
C GLU A 124 -9.59 -13.92 0.67
N THR A 125 -9.25 -13.34 -0.48
CA THR A 125 -9.34 -14.04 -1.78
C THR A 125 -8.20 -15.04 -1.99
N VAL A 126 -6.97 -14.65 -1.62
CA VAL A 126 -5.75 -15.40 -1.93
C VAL A 126 -5.50 -16.54 -0.96
N LEU A 127 -5.70 -16.31 0.34
CA LEU A 127 -5.33 -17.27 1.38
C LEU A 127 -6.06 -18.62 1.24
N PRO A 128 -7.36 -18.68 0.91
CA PRO A 128 -8.05 -19.95 0.66
C PRO A 128 -7.45 -20.71 -0.52
N VAL A 129 -7.17 -20.01 -1.63
CA VAL A 129 -6.54 -20.61 -2.82
C VAL A 129 -5.15 -21.14 -2.50
N LEU A 130 -4.37 -20.42 -1.69
CA LEU A 130 -3.08 -20.92 -1.22
C LEU A 130 -3.24 -22.17 -0.34
N ALA A 131 -4.26 -22.23 0.52
CA ALA A 131 -4.52 -23.39 1.37
C ALA A 131 -4.87 -24.66 0.56
N GLU A 132 -5.49 -24.54 -0.62
CA GLU A 132 -5.81 -25.67 -1.51
C GLU A 132 -4.57 -26.41 -2.03
N PHE A 133 -3.38 -25.77 -2.05
CA PHE A 133 -2.13 -26.45 -2.42
C PHE A 133 -1.71 -27.54 -1.41
N GLY A 134 -2.37 -27.59 -0.24
CA GLY A 134 -2.24 -28.64 0.76
C GLY A 134 -0.85 -28.68 1.42
N PRO A 135 -0.41 -29.83 1.95
CA PRO A 135 0.82 -29.96 2.76
C PRO A 135 2.12 -29.53 2.05
N GLY A 136 2.09 -29.33 0.73
CA GLY A 136 3.26 -28.87 -0.03
C GLY A 136 3.46 -27.35 0.00
N LEU A 137 2.47 -26.58 0.45
CA LEU A 137 2.57 -25.14 0.52
C LEU A 137 3.50 -24.71 1.67
N LYS A 138 4.47 -23.88 1.34
CA LYS A 138 5.33 -23.21 2.31
C LYS A 138 5.32 -21.71 2.09
N ILE A 139 4.94 -21.00 3.14
CA ILE A 139 5.05 -19.54 3.17
C ILE A 139 6.52 -19.19 3.44
N MET A 140 7.16 -18.56 2.46
CA MET A 140 8.58 -18.21 2.54
C MET A 140 8.79 -16.87 3.22
N SER A 141 7.90 -15.92 2.97
CA SER A 141 7.91 -14.63 3.64
C SER A 141 6.56 -13.95 3.48
N VAL A 142 6.04 -13.39 4.57
CA VAL A 142 4.91 -12.48 4.56
C VAL A 142 5.31 -11.19 5.23
N GLY A 143 4.92 -10.06 4.65
CA GLY A 143 5.22 -8.73 5.17
C GLY A 143 4.07 -7.79 4.92
N LEU A 144 3.59 -7.16 6.00
CA LEU A 144 2.74 -6.00 5.96
C LEU A 144 3.59 -4.81 6.41
N THR A 145 3.68 -3.79 5.56
CA THR A 145 4.39 -2.54 5.85
C THR A 145 3.44 -1.37 5.67
N ASP A 146 3.85 -0.18 6.10
CA ASP A 146 3.08 1.06 5.94
C ASP A 146 2.71 1.34 4.46
N SER A 147 3.43 0.75 3.52
CA SER A 147 3.26 1.01 2.09
C SER A 147 2.74 -0.17 1.28
N ARG A 148 3.01 -1.42 1.72
CA ARG A 148 2.80 -2.63 0.92
C ARG A 148 2.43 -3.84 1.76
N LEU A 149 1.53 -4.64 1.21
CA LEU A 149 1.38 -6.06 1.54
C LEU A 149 2.25 -6.90 0.60
N TYR A 150 2.84 -7.95 1.13
CA TYR A 150 3.67 -8.88 0.38
C TYR A 150 3.56 -10.31 0.90
N ILE A 151 3.32 -11.27 0.01
CA ILE A 151 3.21 -12.70 0.31
C ILE A 151 4.07 -13.47 -0.69
N LYS A 152 5.03 -14.26 -0.20
CA LYS A 152 5.72 -15.30 -1.00
C LYS A 152 5.32 -16.66 -0.49
N ALA A 153 4.81 -17.48 -1.39
CA ALA A 153 4.54 -18.88 -1.13
C ALA A 153 5.21 -19.75 -2.20
N VAL A 154 5.68 -20.93 -1.81
CA VAL A 154 6.22 -21.96 -2.72
C VAL A 154 5.49 -23.27 -2.48
N ASN A 155 5.44 -24.12 -3.49
CA ASN A 155 4.99 -25.50 -3.35
C ASN A 155 6.19 -26.44 -3.42
N GLU A 156 6.55 -27.06 -2.30
CA GLU A 156 7.69 -27.97 -2.20
C GLU A 156 7.50 -29.26 -3.02
N ARG A 157 6.25 -29.61 -3.39
CA ARG A 157 5.95 -30.77 -4.24
C ARG A 157 6.31 -30.53 -5.71
N VAL A 158 6.39 -29.27 -6.13
CA VAL A 158 6.79 -28.89 -7.48
C VAL A 158 8.28 -28.57 -7.44
N GLN A 159 9.09 -29.61 -7.28
CA GLN A 159 10.54 -29.53 -7.25
C GLN A 159 11.15 -30.15 -8.50
N LEU A 160 12.03 -29.40 -9.16
CA LEU A 160 12.79 -29.88 -10.31
C LEU A 160 14.27 -29.53 -10.11
N ASP A 161 15.16 -30.46 -10.46
CA ASP A 161 16.59 -30.17 -10.50
C ASP A 161 16.93 -29.55 -11.86
N VAL A 162 17.34 -28.28 -11.87
CA VAL A 162 17.82 -27.61 -13.10
C VAL A 162 19.20 -28.13 -13.48
N ARG A 163 20.01 -28.47 -12.47
CA ARG A 163 21.27 -29.22 -12.55
C ARG A 163 21.37 -30.12 -11.32
N LYS A 164 22.23 -31.15 -11.36
CA LYS A 164 22.46 -32.03 -10.20
C LYS A 164 22.86 -31.19 -8.98
N GLY A 165 22.03 -31.21 -7.93
CA GLY A 165 22.23 -30.42 -6.71
C GLY A 165 21.68 -28.98 -6.75
N ASP A 166 20.94 -28.60 -7.78
CA ASP A 166 20.30 -27.29 -7.95
C ASP A 166 18.79 -27.44 -8.11
N ALA A 167 18.16 -27.81 -7.00
CA ALA A 167 16.72 -27.95 -6.88
C ALA A 167 16.03 -26.59 -6.85
N VAL A 168 14.95 -26.47 -7.63
CA VAL A 168 14.08 -25.29 -7.68
C VAL A 168 12.66 -25.67 -7.35
N GLN A 169 11.96 -24.79 -6.64
CA GLN A 169 10.56 -24.92 -6.28
C GLN A 169 9.74 -23.85 -6.98
N ALA A 170 8.58 -24.21 -7.52
CA ALA A 170 7.64 -23.25 -8.06
C ALA A 170 6.88 -22.55 -6.92
N GLY A 171 6.58 -21.27 -7.11
CA GLY A 171 5.82 -20.49 -6.15
C GLY A 171 5.12 -19.30 -6.77
N VAL A 172 4.56 -18.45 -5.92
CA VAL A 172 3.89 -17.22 -6.27
C VAL A 172 4.30 -16.10 -5.33
N VAL A 173 4.42 -14.91 -5.89
CA VAL A 173 4.59 -13.65 -5.18
C VAL A 173 3.35 -12.80 -5.39
N ILE A 174 2.78 -12.31 -4.31
CA ILE A 174 1.63 -11.42 -4.32
C ILE A 174 2.01 -10.14 -3.61
N SER A 175 1.76 -9.00 -4.24
CA SER A 175 2.05 -7.69 -3.65
C SER A 175 0.97 -6.67 -3.98
N ASN A 176 0.68 -5.77 -3.04
CA ASN A 176 -0.28 -4.69 -3.23
C ASN A 176 0.15 -3.43 -2.49
N SER A 177 -0.31 -2.27 -2.95
CA SER A 177 -0.18 -1.00 -2.24
C SER A 177 -1.51 -0.26 -2.21
N GLU A 178 -2.02 -0.06 -1.01
CA GLU A 178 -3.25 0.66 -0.75
C GLU A 178 -3.11 2.18 -0.82
N ILE A 179 -1.87 2.68 -0.73
CA ILE A 179 -1.57 4.11 -0.73
C ILE A 179 -1.23 4.62 -2.13
N GLY A 180 -1.32 3.79 -3.17
CA GLY A 180 -1.08 4.21 -4.56
C GLY A 180 0.36 4.10 -5.04
N LEU A 181 1.21 3.31 -4.37
CA LEU A 181 2.59 3.01 -4.82
C LEU A 181 2.68 1.80 -5.78
N GLY A 182 1.55 1.34 -6.28
CA GLY A 182 1.46 0.27 -7.28
C GLY A 182 0.16 -0.52 -7.15
N SER A 183 -0.26 -1.12 -8.27
CA SER A 183 -1.41 -2.02 -8.28
C SER A 183 -1.08 -3.39 -7.72
N ILE A 184 -2.11 -4.23 -7.56
CA ILE A 184 -1.95 -5.63 -7.24
C ILE A 184 -1.10 -6.33 -8.31
N ARG A 185 -0.09 -7.07 -7.86
CA ARG A 185 0.77 -7.91 -8.69
C ARG A 185 0.76 -9.33 -8.18
N ILE A 186 0.54 -10.27 -9.10
CA ILE A 186 0.61 -11.71 -8.85
C ILE A 186 1.61 -12.27 -9.86
N GLU A 187 2.75 -12.74 -9.38
CA GLU A 187 3.91 -13.09 -10.19
C GLU A 187 4.39 -14.50 -9.85
N PRO A 188 4.72 -15.35 -10.84
CA PRO A 188 5.33 -16.66 -10.58
C PRO A 188 6.73 -16.51 -9.99
N LEU A 189 7.05 -17.37 -9.02
CA LEU A 189 8.34 -17.42 -8.33
C LEU A 189 9.06 -18.73 -8.67
N VAL A 190 10.35 -18.63 -8.98
CA VAL A 190 11.23 -19.80 -9.01
C VAL A 190 12.19 -19.69 -7.82
N TYR A 191 11.93 -20.50 -6.80
CA TYR A 191 12.70 -20.48 -5.57
C TYR A 191 13.85 -21.50 -5.66
N ARG A 192 15.09 -21.01 -5.78
CA ARG A 192 16.29 -21.86 -5.85
C ARG A 192 16.79 -22.18 -4.44
N LEU A 193 16.96 -23.45 -4.09
CA LEU A 193 17.39 -23.84 -2.74
C LEU A 193 18.81 -23.37 -2.38
N VAL A 194 19.65 -23.08 -3.38
CA VAL A 194 20.99 -22.50 -3.21
C VAL A 194 20.98 -20.97 -3.02
N CYS A 195 19.85 -20.30 -3.25
CA CYS A 195 19.68 -18.86 -3.06
C CYS A 195 18.35 -18.57 -2.36
N LEU A 196 18.42 -18.37 -1.04
CA LEU A 196 17.25 -18.13 -0.19
C LEU A 196 16.46 -16.85 -0.51
N ASN A 197 16.95 -16.01 -1.42
CA ASN A 197 16.26 -14.79 -1.87
C ASN A 197 15.17 -15.08 -2.92
N GLY A 198 15.29 -16.20 -3.66
CA GLY A 198 14.43 -16.58 -4.78
C GLY A 198 14.66 -15.73 -6.04
N MET A 199 14.42 -16.31 -7.23
CA MET A 199 14.41 -15.58 -8.50
C MET A 199 12.96 -15.33 -8.92
N ILE A 200 12.59 -14.07 -9.12
CA ILE A 200 11.26 -13.70 -9.63
C ILE A 200 11.35 -13.69 -11.16
N SER A 201 10.61 -14.59 -11.81
CA SER A 201 10.48 -14.58 -13.27
C SER A 201 9.32 -13.65 -13.64
N GLN A 202 9.55 -12.72 -14.57
CA GLN A 202 8.48 -11.82 -15.04
C GLN A 202 7.58 -12.47 -16.11
N ASP A 203 8.02 -13.58 -16.70
CA ASP A 203 7.23 -14.32 -17.67
C ASP A 203 5.98 -14.88 -16.94
N TYR A 204 4.79 -14.57 -17.46
CA TYR A 204 3.46 -14.86 -16.88
C TYR A 204 3.01 -13.99 -15.68
N SER A 205 3.61 -12.82 -15.44
CA SER A 205 3.11 -11.88 -14.42
C SER A 205 1.70 -11.38 -14.75
N PHE A 206 0.77 -11.46 -13.80
CA PHE A 206 -0.51 -10.75 -13.89
C PHE A 206 -0.39 -9.38 -13.23
N ARG A 207 -0.81 -8.34 -13.97
CA ARG A 207 -0.97 -6.97 -13.47
C ARG A 207 -2.43 -6.59 -13.61
N GLY A 208 -3.11 -6.38 -12.48
CA GLY A 208 -4.41 -5.72 -12.49
C GLY A 208 -4.22 -4.22 -12.69
N ASN A 209 -5.04 -3.62 -13.54
CA ASN A 209 -5.22 -2.16 -13.61
C ASN A 209 -6.38 -1.74 -12.72
#